data_AF-A0A5C7VHR8-F1
#
_entry.id   AF-A0A5C7VHR8-F1
#
_cell.length_a   1.000
_cell.length_b   1.000
_cell.length_c   1.000
_cell.angle_alpha   90.00
_cell.angle_beta   90.00
_cell.angle_gamma   90.00
#
_symmetry.space_group_name_H-M   'P 1'
#
loop_
_entity.id
_entity.type
_entity.pdbx_description
1 polymer ?
#
loop_
_entity_poly.entity_id
_entity_poly.type
_entity_poly.pdbx_seq_one_letter_code
_entity_poly.pdbx_strand_id
1 'polypeptide(L)'
;MSILVNIAQAEIRDQAKELDGKVLTRPALLVTDGVSLVYAVDVDIGLDNPLKNIPIARANRDLLYAEVGASVRLRRGESGRYEVIGFSQEQPGTRIRIPVSIPFFPFGNAGIKTGTDPAPPPSPLPSNPIVIGTPIDQTLVGRPVTYEEIDTYGTYGATPYGATGLFKGGVLQGIYS
;
A
#
# COMPACT_ATOMS: atom_id res chain seq x y z
N MET A 1 -3.50 -19.71 -18.67
CA MET A 1 -4.79 -19.47 -17.99
C MET A 1 -4.69 -18.75 -16.64
N SER A 2 -3.52 -18.30 -16.16
CA SER A 2 -3.42 -17.61 -14.85
C SER A 2 -3.68 -16.09 -14.90
N ILE A 3 -3.48 -15.45 -16.05
CA ILE A 3 -3.67 -13.99 -16.20
C ILE A 3 -5.12 -13.56 -15.96
N LEU A 4 -6.11 -14.28 -16.49
CA LEU A 4 -7.52 -13.92 -16.27
C LEU A 4 -7.95 -14.13 -14.80
N VAL A 5 -7.42 -15.16 -14.13
CA VAL A 5 -7.73 -15.45 -12.72
C VAL A 5 -7.17 -14.35 -11.81
N ASN A 6 -5.94 -13.89 -12.06
CA ASN A 6 -5.31 -12.84 -11.28
C ASN A 6 -5.95 -11.46 -11.49
N ILE A 7 -6.38 -11.15 -12.72
CA ILE A 7 -7.10 -9.91 -13.01
C ILE A 7 -8.47 -9.92 -12.32
N ALA A 8 -9.23 -11.01 -12.44
CA ALA A 8 -10.52 -11.14 -11.77
C ALA A 8 -10.39 -11.06 -10.23
N GLN A 9 -9.38 -11.70 -9.64
CA GLN A 9 -9.13 -11.59 -8.19
C GLN A 9 -8.73 -10.18 -7.76
N ALA A 10 -7.93 -9.46 -8.56
CA ALA A 10 -7.57 -8.08 -8.28
C ALA A 10 -8.80 -7.17 -8.36
N GLU A 11 -9.65 -7.34 -9.37
CA GLU A 11 -10.89 -6.58 -9.53
C GLU A 11 -11.90 -6.87 -8.42
N ILE A 12 -12.06 -8.13 -8.01
CA ILE A 12 -12.95 -8.52 -6.89
C ILE A 12 -12.45 -7.92 -5.56
N ARG A 13 -11.14 -7.91 -5.30
CA ARG A 13 -10.57 -7.26 -4.11
C ARG A 13 -10.75 -5.74 -4.15
N ASP A 14 -10.58 -5.13 -5.32
CA ASP A 14 -10.78 -3.68 -5.51
C ASP A 14 -12.27 -3.29 -5.42
N GLN A 15 -13.18 -4.23 -5.62
CA GLN A 15 -14.63 -4.07 -5.42
C GLN A 15 -15.13 -4.34 -3.99
N ALA A 16 -14.23 -4.58 -3.02
CA ALA A 16 -14.63 -4.79 -1.64
C ALA A 16 -15.43 -3.58 -1.09
N LYS A 17 -16.65 -3.85 -0.59
CA LYS A 17 -17.56 -2.82 -0.07
C LYS A 17 -17.13 -2.31 1.31
N GLU A 18 -16.47 -3.15 2.09
CA GLU A 18 -15.89 -2.83 3.39
C GLU A 18 -14.45 -3.34 3.43
N LEU A 19 -13.57 -2.54 4.05
CA LEU A 19 -12.15 -2.84 4.21
C LEU A 19 -11.70 -2.42 5.59
N ASP A 20 -10.71 -3.13 6.14
CA ASP A 20 -10.03 -2.72 7.35
C ASP A 20 -8.70 -2.05 7.00
N GLY A 21 -8.37 -1.00 7.74
CA GLY A 21 -7.21 -0.17 7.48
C GLY A 21 -6.61 0.41 8.75
N LYS A 22 -5.46 1.05 8.60
CA LYS A 22 -4.70 1.66 9.69
C LYS A 22 -4.49 3.13 9.41
N VAL A 23 -4.80 3.99 10.37
CA VAL A 23 -4.62 5.43 10.26
C VAL A 23 -3.13 5.78 10.21
N LEU A 24 -2.74 6.60 9.24
CA LEU A 24 -1.36 7.04 9.03
C LEU A 24 -1.13 8.49 9.47
N THR A 25 -2.18 9.31 9.44
CA THR A 25 -2.13 10.74 9.78
C THR A 25 -3.22 11.10 10.78
N ARG A 26 -2.97 12.10 11.62
CA ARG A 26 -4.01 12.61 12.54
C ARG A 26 -5.15 13.25 11.73
N PRO A 27 -6.40 13.25 12.24
CA PRO A 27 -7.53 13.91 11.58
C PRO A 27 -7.34 15.43 11.47
N ALA A 28 -6.68 15.87 10.41
CA ALA A 28 -6.35 17.29 10.18
C ALA A 28 -6.51 17.70 8.70
N LEU A 29 -6.55 16.74 7.79
CA LEU A 29 -6.76 16.99 6.36
C LEU A 29 -8.24 17.35 6.17
N LEU A 30 -8.52 18.51 5.58
CA LEU A 30 -9.90 18.92 5.31
C LEU A 30 -10.20 18.65 3.84
N VAL A 31 -11.13 17.74 3.59
CA VAL A 31 -11.62 17.40 2.24
C VAL A 31 -13.02 17.95 2.09
N THR A 32 -13.32 18.54 0.95
CA THR A 32 -14.68 18.95 0.62
C THR A 32 -15.44 17.79 -0.02
N ASP A 33 -16.63 17.50 0.49
CA ASP A 33 -17.59 16.61 -0.17
C ASP A 33 -18.52 17.35 -1.15
N GLY A 34 -18.22 18.61 -1.44
CA GLY A 34 -19.01 19.49 -2.31
C GLY A 34 -20.02 20.35 -1.56
N VAL A 35 -20.27 20.08 -0.27
CA VAL A 35 -21.21 20.86 0.56
C VAL A 35 -20.56 21.37 1.83
N SER A 36 -19.65 20.62 2.46
CA SER A 36 -18.92 21.10 3.63
C SER A 36 -17.50 20.52 3.68
N LEU A 37 -16.65 21.17 4.46
CA LEU A 37 -15.35 20.62 4.82
C LEU A 37 -15.53 19.50 5.84
N VAL A 38 -14.97 18.34 5.54
CA VAL A 38 -15.00 17.14 6.37
C VAL A 38 -13.57 16.76 6.73
N TYR A 39 -13.35 16.31 7.96
CA TYR A 39 -12.06 15.79 8.39
C TYR A 39 -11.71 14.52 7.62
N ALA A 40 -10.44 14.38 7.29
CA ALA A 40 -9.91 13.28 6.52
C ALA A 40 -8.59 12.78 7.10
N VAL A 41 -8.32 11.52 6.82
CA VAL A 41 -7.11 10.81 7.24
C VAL A 41 -6.55 10.00 6.08
N ASP A 42 -5.24 9.80 6.09
CA ASP A 42 -4.59 8.82 5.23
C ASP A 42 -4.69 7.45 5.90
N VAL A 43 -5.04 6.42 5.12
CA VAL A 43 -5.26 5.07 5.64
C VAL A 43 -4.47 4.06 4.82
N ASP A 44 -3.70 3.23 5.52
CA ASP A 44 -3.09 2.04 4.94
C ASP A 44 -4.10 0.89 4.91
N ILE A 45 -4.21 0.23 3.76
CA ILE A 45 -5.08 -0.93 3.53
C ILE A 45 -4.26 -2.21 3.22
N GLY A 46 -2.94 -2.18 3.45
CA GLY A 46 -2.05 -3.30 3.17
C GLY A 46 -1.71 -3.48 1.67
N LEU A 47 -1.95 -2.45 0.85
CA LEU A 47 -1.59 -2.41 -0.58
C LEU A 47 -0.32 -1.57 -0.80
N ASP A 48 0.18 -1.53 -2.05
CA ASP A 48 1.42 -0.82 -2.39
C ASP A 48 1.39 0.68 -2.05
N ASN A 49 0.22 1.29 -2.21
CA ASN A 49 -0.02 2.71 -1.98
C ASN A 49 -1.13 2.87 -0.94
N PRO A 50 -0.92 3.73 0.08
CA PRO A 50 -1.98 4.05 1.02
C PRO A 50 -3.06 4.87 0.34
N LEU A 51 -4.27 4.76 0.85
CA LEU A 51 -5.36 5.63 0.45
C LEU A 51 -5.17 7.01 1.09
N LYS A 52 -5.22 8.04 0.26
CA LYS A 52 -4.96 9.42 0.65
C LYS A 52 -6.27 10.20 0.81
N ASN A 53 -6.32 11.09 1.79
CA ASN A 53 -7.43 12.03 1.99
C ASN A 53 -8.81 11.34 2.09
N ILE A 54 -8.91 10.26 2.87
CA ILE A 54 -10.20 9.59 3.09
C ILE A 54 -11.06 10.40 4.07
N PRO A 55 -12.28 10.80 3.69
CA PRO A 55 -13.19 11.50 4.60
C PRO A 55 -13.67 10.60 5.73
N ILE A 56 -13.80 11.18 6.92
CA ILE A 56 -14.42 10.56 8.09
C ILE A 56 -15.94 10.77 8.00
N ALA A 57 -16.71 9.71 8.24
CA ALA A 57 -18.16 9.79 8.24
C ALA A 57 -18.66 10.80 9.30
N ARG A 58 -19.47 11.78 8.86
CA ARG A 58 -19.95 12.90 9.71
C ARG A 58 -20.68 12.46 10.99
N ALA A 59 -21.30 11.28 10.97
CA ALA A 59 -22.05 10.75 12.09
C ALA A 59 -21.16 10.22 13.23
N ASN A 60 -19.86 10.04 13.00
CA ASN A 60 -18.97 9.37 13.95
C ASN A 60 -17.84 10.30 14.42
N ARG A 61 -18.12 11.07 15.48
CA ARG A 61 -17.17 12.02 16.08
C ARG A 61 -16.03 11.34 16.83
N ASP A 62 -16.16 10.07 17.20
CA ASP A 62 -15.10 9.37 17.94
C ASP A 62 -13.85 9.18 17.05
N LEU A 63 -14.05 9.12 15.73
CA LEU A 63 -12.99 9.04 14.73
C LEU A 63 -12.16 10.33 14.60
N LEU A 64 -12.65 11.48 15.10
CA LEU A 64 -11.86 12.71 15.14
C LEU A 64 -10.66 12.61 16.09
N TYR A 65 -10.72 11.68 17.03
CA TYR A 65 -9.67 11.42 18.00
C TYR A 65 -8.87 10.15 17.66
N ALA A 66 -9.03 9.62 16.46
CA ALA A 66 -8.26 8.48 16.00
C ALA A 66 -6.77 8.87 15.92
N GLU A 67 -5.94 8.26 16.77
CA GLU A 67 -4.50 8.47 16.74
C GLU A 67 -3.83 7.66 15.63
N VAL A 68 -2.60 8.07 15.30
CA VAL A 68 -1.78 7.38 14.30
C VAL A 68 -1.58 5.92 14.71
N GLY A 69 -1.90 5.01 13.80
CA GLY A 69 -1.82 3.58 14.02
C GLY A 69 -3.11 2.92 14.53
N ALA A 70 -4.17 3.68 14.76
CA ALA A 70 -5.48 3.12 15.07
C ALA A 70 -6.04 2.30 13.90
N SER A 71 -6.65 1.16 14.22
CA SER A 71 -7.40 0.34 13.28
C SER A 71 -8.75 0.98 12.97
N VAL A 72 -9.04 1.18 11.70
CA VAL A 72 -10.27 1.79 11.21
C VAL A 72 -10.93 0.94 10.15
N ARG A 73 -12.26 1.01 10.09
CA ARG A 73 -13.07 0.37 9.07
C ARG A 73 -13.48 1.39 8.02
N LEU A 74 -13.22 1.04 6.77
CA LEU A 74 -13.56 1.78 5.59
C LEU A 74 -14.80 1.17 4.94
N ARG A 75 -15.67 2.02 4.43
CA ARG A 75 -16.81 1.62 3.61
C ARG A 75 -16.77 2.36 2.28
N ARG A 76 -17.05 1.66 1.19
CA ARG A 76 -17.20 2.26 -0.13
C ARG A 76 -18.62 2.82 -0.28
N GLY A 77 -18.72 4.12 -0.54
CA GLY A 77 -19.99 4.78 -0.88
C GLY A 77 -20.42 4.50 -2.32
N GLU A 78 -21.64 4.92 -2.67
CA GLU A 78 -22.21 4.76 -4.04
C GLU A 78 -21.40 5.52 -5.11
N SER A 79 -20.67 6.57 -4.70
CA SER A 79 -19.73 7.30 -5.55
C SER A 79 -18.42 6.54 -5.82
N GLY A 80 -18.27 5.34 -5.26
CA GLY A 80 -17.07 4.51 -5.38
C GLY A 80 -15.89 4.98 -4.52
N ARG A 81 -16.03 6.07 -3.75
CA ARG A 81 -15.03 6.56 -2.79
C ARG A 81 -15.18 5.88 -1.44
N TYR A 82 -14.06 5.65 -0.77
CA TYR A 82 -14.05 5.13 0.60
C TYR A 82 -14.30 6.25 1.61
N GLU A 83 -14.98 5.92 2.70
CA GLU A 83 -15.19 6.74 3.88
C GLU A 83 -14.85 5.93 5.14
N VAL A 84 -14.32 6.60 6.18
CA VAL A 84 -14.07 5.94 7.46
C VAL A 84 -15.36 5.91 8.27
N ILE A 85 -15.85 4.72 8.60
CA ILE A 85 -17.15 4.54 9.29
C ILE A 85 -17.03 4.22 10.77
N GLY A 86 -15.90 3.67 11.22
CA GLY A 86 -15.70 3.30 12.62
C GLY A 86 -14.30 2.75 12.89
N PHE A 87 -14.04 2.41 14.15
CA PHE A 87 -12.84 1.67 14.53
C PHE A 87 -13.00 0.19 14.17
N SER A 88 -11.89 -0.45 13.77
CA SER A 88 -11.83 -1.89 13.55
C SER A 88 -11.04 -2.56 14.68
N GLN A 89 -11.31 -3.84 14.91
CA GLN A 89 -10.53 -4.67 15.83
C GLN A 89 -9.37 -5.38 15.13
N GLU A 90 -9.34 -5.34 13.79
CA GLU A 90 -8.30 -5.98 12.99
C GLU A 90 -7.38 -4.91 12.39
N GLN A 91 -6.08 -5.19 12.37
CA GLN A 91 -5.11 -4.36 11.66
C GLN A 91 -4.92 -4.90 10.24
N PRO A 92 -4.70 -4.02 9.24
CA PRO A 92 -4.25 -4.46 7.93
C PRO A 92 -2.95 -5.25 8.09
N GLY A 93 -2.89 -6.42 7.45
CA GLY A 93 -1.78 -7.35 7.61
C GLY A 93 -0.43 -6.79 7.11
N THR A 94 0.67 -7.32 7.67
CA THR A 94 2.03 -7.04 7.23
C THR A 94 2.26 -7.54 5.80
N ARG A 95 2.91 -6.74 4.95
CA ARG A 95 3.22 -7.13 3.56
C ARG A 95 4.71 -7.34 3.36
N ILE A 96 5.10 -8.60 3.24
CA ILE A 96 6.48 -9.01 2.92
C ILE A 96 6.55 -9.38 1.44
N ARG A 97 7.41 -8.69 0.68
CA ARG A 97 7.76 -9.09 -0.70
C ARG A 97 9.06 -9.87 -0.71
N ILE A 98 9.06 -11.03 -1.35
CA ILE A 98 10.27 -11.82 -1.59
C ILE A 98 10.56 -11.73 -3.09
N PRO A 99 11.57 -10.95 -3.53
CA PRO A 99 11.91 -10.88 -4.94
C PRO A 99 12.49 -12.22 -5.41
N VAL A 100 12.02 -12.72 -6.55
CA VAL A 100 12.55 -13.95 -7.18
C VAL A 100 13.12 -13.57 -8.53
N SER A 101 14.43 -13.79 -8.69
CA SER A 101 15.10 -13.62 -9.98
C SER A 101 15.07 -14.94 -10.73
N ILE A 102 14.48 -14.93 -11.94
CA ILE A 102 14.41 -16.08 -12.82
C ILE A 102 15.39 -15.83 -13.97
N PRO A 103 16.31 -16.77 -14.27
CA PRO A 103 17.16 -16.65 -15.45
C PRO A 103 16.30 -16.56 -16.72
N PHE A 104 16.70 -15.72 -17.67
CA PHE A 104 16.06 -15.67 -18.98
C PHE A 104 16.24 -17.02 -19.67
N PHE A 105 15.17 -17.78 -19.89
CA PHE A 105 15.21 -18.92 -20.79
C PHE A 105 14.84 -18.42 -22.18
N PRO A 106 15.73 -18.53 -23.19
CA PRO A 106 15.28 -18.37 -24.56
C PRO A 106 14.27 -19.48 -24.81
N PHE A 107 12.98 -19.14 -24.83
CA PHE A 107 11.96 -20.01 -25.38
C PHE A 107 12.26 -20.13 -26.89
N GLY A 108 13.16 -21.05 -27.25
CA GLY A 108 13.12 -21.64 -28.57
C GLY A 108 11.70 -22.15 -28.77
N ASN A 109 11.07 -21.74 -29.86
CA ASN A 109 9.72 -22.09 -30.30
C ASN A 109 9.12 -23.24 -29.46
N ALA A 110 8.22 -22.92 -28.53
CA ALA A 110 7.69 -23.85 -27.55
C ALA A 110 6.76 -24.90 -28.19
N GLY A 111 7.30 -25.76 -29.04
CA GLY A 111 6.64 -26.94 -29.62
C GLY A 111 5.33 -26.67 -30.35
N ILE A 112 4.97 -25.42 -30.66
CA ILE A 112 3.86 -25.14 -31.56
C ILE A 112 4.34 -25.61 -32.93
N LYS A 113 3.85 -26.77 -33.35
CA LYS A 113 4.14 -27.33 -34.67
C LYS A 113 3.52 -26.45 -35.75
N THR A 114 4.17 -25.34 -36.08
CA THR A 114 3.90 -24.55 -37.28
C THR A 114 4.60 -25.18 -38.49
N GLY A 115 4.35 -26.46 -38.76
CA GLY A 115 4.69 -27.13 -40.02
C GLY A 115 6.16 -27.14 -40.50
N THR A 116 7.10 -26.53 -39.79
CA THR A 116 8.54 -26.52 -40.07
C THR A 116 9.29 -26.99 -38.82
N ASP A 117 10.39 -27.74 -39.02
CA ASP A 117 11.18 -28.26 -37.90
C ASP A 117 11.64 -27.12 -36.99
N PRO A 118 11.47 -27.23 -35.66
CA PRO A 118 11.94 -26.22 -34.73
C PRO A 118 13.46 -26.11 -34.83
N ALA A 119 13.95 -24.87 -34.93
CA ALA A 119 15.38 -24.59 -34.85
C ALA A 119 15.96 -25.22 -33.57
N PRO A 120 17.18 -25.81 -33.62
CA PRO A 120 17.81 -26.36 -32.43
C PRO A 120 17.91 -25.27 -31.36
N PRO A 121 17.68 -25.62 -30.07
CA PRO A 121 17.74 -24.65 -28.99
C PRO A 121 19.13 -23.99 -28.97
N PRO A 122 19.21 -22.66 -28.76
CA PRO A 122 20.50 -22.00 -28.63
C PRO A 122 21.24 -22.63 -27.44
N SER A 123 22.42 -23.19 -27.72
CA SER A 123 23.33 -23.72 -26.72
C SER A 123 24.44 -22.69 -26.45
N PRO A 124 24.76 -22.39 -25.19
CA PRO A 124 24.27 -23.02 -23.96
C PRO A 124 22.95 -22.43 -23.45
N LEU A 125 22.15 -23.27 -22.76
CA LEU A 125 21.10 -22.79 -21.87
C LEU A 125 21.74 -21.91 -20.77
N PRO A 126 21.23 -20.71 -20.50
CA PRO A 126 21.74 -19.90 -19.40
C PRO A 126 21.52 -20.64 -18.08
N SER A 127 22.63 -20.94 -17.40
CA SER A 127 22.69 -21.75 -16.17
C SER A 127 22.53 -20.93 -14.89
N ASN A 128 22.11 -19.67 -15.00
CA ASN A 128 21.95 -18.82 -13.83
C ASN A 128 20.88 -19.44 -12.91
N PRO A 129 21.18 -19.73 -11.63
CA PRO A 129 20.21 -20.33 -10.73
C PRO A 129 19.05 -19.37 -10.45
N ILE A 130 17.87 -19.90 -10.12
CA ILE A 130 16.80 -19.09 -9.53
C ILE A 130 17.30 -18.57 -8.19
N VAL A 131 17.36 -17.24 -8.04
CA VAL A 131 17.82 -16.61 -6.80
C VAL A 131 16.61 -16.06 -6.06
N ILE A 132 16.38 -16.59 -4.85
CA ILE A 132 15.45 -15.99 -3.88
C ILE A 132 16.20 -14.82 -3.24
N GLY A 133 15.73 -13.60 -3.49
CA GLY A 133 16.30 -12.41 -2.89
C GLY A 133 15.85 -12.21 -1.45
N THR A 134 16.45 -11.22 -0.79
CA THR A 134 16.13 -10.90 0.60
C THR A 134 14.68 -10.44 0.74
N PRO A 135 13.94 -10.91 1.77
CA PRO A 135 12.62 -10.39 2.07
C PRO A 135 12.67 -8.88 2.31
N ILE A 136 11.78 -8.15 1.65
CA ILE A 136 11.62 -6.70 1.80
C ILE A 136 10.28 -6.47 2.52
N ASP A 137 10.34 -5.87 3.70
CA ASP A 137 9.14 -5.41 4.40
C ASP A 137 8.62 -4.13 3.72
N GLN A 138 7.35 -4.13 3.34
CA GLN A 138 6.68 -2.98 2.73
C GLN A 138 5.56 -2.41 3.61
N THR A 139 5.49 -2.84 4.86
CA THR A 139 4.49 -2.39 5.82
C THR A 139 4.65 -0.90 6.11
N LEU A 140 3.53 -0.17 6.11
CA LEU A 140 3.50 1.24 6.45
C LEU A 140 3.22 1.42 7.94
N VAL A 141 4.05 2.24 8.58
CA VAL A 141 3.92 2.58 9.99
C VAL A 141 4.01 4.10 10.13
N GLY A 142 2.93 4.71 10.61
CA GLY A 142 2.98 6.06 11.13
C GLY A 142 3.44 6.04 12.58
N ARG A 143 4.42 6.86 12.94
CA ARG A 143 4.83 7.10 14.33
C ARG A 143 5.43 8.50 14.50
N PRO A 144 5.49 9.04 15.73
CA PRO A 144 6.27 10.24 15.99
C PRO A 144 7.73 10.08 15.53
N VAL A 145 8.25 11.13 14.89
CA VAL A 145 9.66 11.18 14.47
C VAL A 145 10.54 11.46 15.69
N THR A 146 11.67 10.77 15.80
CA THR A 146 12.64 11.02 16.87
C THR A 146 13.47 12.28 16.60
N TYR A 147 14.12 12.85 17.62
CA TYR A 147 14.94 14.05 17.46
C TYR A 147 16.07 13.89 16.43
N GLU A 148 16.71 12.72 16.39
CA GLU A 148 17.78 12.40 15.43
C GLU A 148 17.24 12.33 13.99
N GLU A 149 16.05 11.76 13.81
CA GLU A 149 15.39 11.69 12.51
C GLU A 149 14.87 13.06 12.04
N ILE A 150 14.47 13.95 12.96
CA ILE A 150 14.10 15.34 12.63
C ILE A 150 15.34 16.13 12.17
N ASP A 151 16.50 15.93 12.81
CA ASP A 151 17.74 16.57 12.39
C ASP A 151 18.23 16.06 11.03
N THR A 152 18.05 14.75 10.78
CA THR A 152 18.51 14.11 9.54
C THR A 152 17.58 14.35 8.34
N TYR A 153 16.26 14.30 8.54
CA TYR A 153 15.26 14.32 7.46
C TYR A 153 14.35 15.56 7.48
N GLY A 154 14.30 16.29 8.59
CA GLY A 154 13.53 17.51 8.72
C GLY A 154 14.27 18.72 8.16
N THR A 155 13.52 19.78 7.86
CA THR A 155 14.11 21.09 7.57
C THR A 155 14.10 21.92 8.86
N TYR A 156 15.24 22.51 9.22
CA TYR A 156 15.40 23.29 10.44
C TYR A 156 14.32 24.40 10.51
N GLY A 157 13.49 24.37 11.55
CA GLY A 157 12.40 25.33 11.79
C GLY A 157 11.08 25.07 11.04
N ALA A 158 11.02 24.09 10.11
CA ALA A 158 9.80 23.79 9.35
C ALA A 158 9.04 22.55 9.86
N THR A 159 9.73 21.61 10.51
CA THR A 159 9.11 20.39 11.06
C THR A 159 8.83 20.59 12.56
N PRO A 160 7.55 20.66 12.99
CA PRO A 160 7.23 20.90 14.39
C PRO A 160 7.54 19.68 15.25
N TYR A 161 7.76 19.93 16.54
CA TYR A 161 7.93 18.87 17.52
C TYR A 161 6.67 18.01 17.61
N GLY A 162 6.84 16.69 17.63
CA GLY A 162 5.73 15.75 17.58
C GLY A 162 5.17 15.48 16.19
N ALA A 163 5.83 15.94 15.12
CA ALA A 163 5.49 15.55 13.76
C ALA A 163 5.50 14.02 13.61
N THR A 164 4.58 13.51 12.80
CA THR A 164 4.41 12.09 12.51
C THR A 164 5.13 11.75 11.22
N GLY A 165 6.06 10.79 11.28
CA GLY A 165 6.72 10.22 10.11
C GLY A 165 5.97 9.00 9.61
N LEU A 166 5.82 8.89 8.30
CA LEU A 166 5.35 7.69 7.63
C LEU A 166 6.55 6.86 7.19
N PHE A 167 6.70 5.64 7.71
CA PHE A 167 7.81 4.74 7.41
C PHE A 167 7.31 3.53 6.62
N LYS A 168 8.08 3.10 5.62
CA LYS A 168 7.85 1.87 4.84
C LYS A 168 9.03 0.93 5.03
N GLY A 169 8.84 -0.19 5.72
CA GLY A 169 9.95 -1.13 5.99
C GLY A 169 11.14 -0.48 6.71
N GLY A 170 10.88 0.53 7.57
CA GLY A 170 11.91 1.31 8.26
C GLY A 170 12.44 2.53 7.52
N VAL A 171 12.11 2.73 6.24
CA VAL A 171 12.55 3.90 5.45
C VAL A 171 11.48 5.00 5.47
N LEU A 172 11.88 6.23 5.83
CA LEU A 172 10.99 7.39 5.84
C LEU A 172 10.44 7.69 4.43
N GLN A 173 9.12 7.84 4.32
CA GLN A 173 8.41 8.20 3.09
C GLN A 173 7.95 9.66 3.09
N GLY A 174 7.67 10.22 4.27
CA GLY A 174 7.22 11.60 4.42
C GLY A 174 6.95 11.97 5.89
N ILE A 175 6.92 13.28 6.17
CA ILE A 175 6.65 13.84 7.50
C ILE A 175 5.37 14.66 7.41
N TYR A 176 4.49 14.48 8.38
CA TYR A 176 3.22 15.18 8.52
C TYR A 176 3.20 15.91 9.87
N SER A 177 2.82 17.19 9.87
CA SER A 177 2.65 18.03 11.05
C SER A 177 1.18 18.15 11.46
#